data_AF-A0A3C0SQX2-F1
#
_entry.id   AF-A0A3C0SQX2-F1
#
_cell.length_a   1.000
_cell.length_b   1.000
_cell.length_c   1.000
_cell.angle_alpha   90.00
_cell.angle_beta   90.00
_cell.angle_gamma   90.00
#
_symmetry.space_group_name_H-M   'P 1'
#
loop_
_entity.id
_entity.type
_entity.pdbx_description
1 polymer ?
#
loop_
_entity_poly.entity_id
_entity_poly.type
_entity_poly.pdbx_seq_one_letter_code
_entity_poly.pdbx_strand_id
1 'polypeptide(L)'
;DENFQNNMLAQLYDAYENKMYSIAYSILNNVEQSEDAVHDAFIKLIPHLSAIQKIESIKTKRLVVYTIKNIAIDLYRRNRK
;
A
#
# COMPACT_ATOMS: atom_id res chain seq x y z
N ASP A 1 -15.52 8.19 13.27
CA ASP A 1 -14.92 9.54 13.31
C ASP A 1 -13.98 9.65 12.12
N GLU A 2 -14.32 10.51 11.17
CA GLU A 2 -13.59 10.72 9.91
C GLU A 2 -12.18 11.27 10.16
N ASN A 3 -12.02 12.15 11.15
CA ASN A 3 -10.72 12.73 11.51
C ASN A 3 -9.72 11.67 11.98
N PHE A 4 -10.19 10.65 12.71
CA PHE A 4 -9.34 9.54 13.16
C PHE A 4 -8.82 8.72 11.96
N GLN A 5 -9.68 8.43 10.98
CA GLN A 5 -9.27 7.66 9.81
C GLN A 5 -8.27 8.43 8.94
N ASN A 6 -8.49 9.73 8.75
CA ASN A 6 -7.56 10.60 8.01
C ASN A 6 -6.19 10.66 8.69
N ASN A 7 -6.16 10.80 10.02
CA ASN A 7 -4.91 10.80 10.77
C ASN A 7 -4.18 9.45 10.72
N MET A 8 -4.92 8.34 10.84
CA MET A 8 -4.36 6.99 10.72
C MET A 8 -3.80 6.73 9.31
N LEU A 9 -4.50 7.18 8.28
CA LEU A 9 -4.05 7.06 6.90
C LEU A 9 -2.76 7.84 6.67
N ALA A 10 -2.68 9.08 7.14
CA ALA A 10 -1.47 9.90 7.04
C ALA A 10 -0.26 9.23 7.72
N GLN A 11 -0.43 8.74 8.95
CA GLN A 11 0.64 8.00 9.64
C GLN A 11 1.05 6.72 8.91
N LEU A 12 0.10 6.01 8.30
CA LEU A 12 0.40 4.82 7.51
C LEU A 12 1.16 5.19 6.23
N TYR A 13 0.80 6.31 5.60
CA TYR A 13 1.47 6.84 4.42
C TYR A 13 2.92 7.17 4.73
N ASP A 14 3.15 8.01 5.74
CA ASP A 14 4.50 8.41 6.19
C ASP A 14 5.38 7.21 6.51
N ALA A 15 4.80 6.16 7.12
CA ALA A 15 5.54 4.97 7.54
C ALA A 15 5.87 3.99 6.40
N TYR A 16 5.04 3.92 5.35
CA TYR A 16 5.10 2.82 4.39
C TYR A 16 5.21 3.20 2.91
N GLU A 17 4.90 4.43 2.51
CA GLU A 17 4.92 4.88 1.10
C GLU A 17 6.21 4.46 0.38
N ASN A 18 7.37 4.94 0.85
CA ASN A 18 8.68 4.64 0.24
C ASN A 18 8.96 3.13 0.12
N LYS A 19 8.53 2.36 1.12
CA LYS A 19 8.74 0.92 1.14
C LYS A 19 7.81 0.20 0.17
N MET A 20 6.55 0.64 0.08
CA MET A 20 5.59 0.13 -0.88
C MET A 20 6.04 0.45 -2.30
N TYR A 21 6.50 1.68 -2.55
CA TYR A 21 7.08 2.09 -3.83
C TYR A 21 8.25 1.20 -4.22
N SER A 22 9.23 1.01 -3.32
CA SER A 22 10.38 0.14 -3.60
C SER A 22 9.98 -1.30 -3.95
N ILE A 23 8.97 -1.86 -3.27
CA ILE A 23 8.44 -3.19 -3.57
C ILE A 23 7.74 -3.21 -4.94
N ALA A 24 6.86 -2.25 -5.21
CA ALA A 24 6.15 -2.16 -6.48
C ALA A 24 7.13 -2.00 -7.65
N TYR A 25 8.11 -1.10 -7.51
CA TYR A 25 9.14 -0.85 -8.51
C TYR A 25 9.99 -2.08 -8.79
N SER A 26 10.34 -2.87 -7.77
CA SER A 26 11.09 -4.12 -7.96
C SER A 26 10.34 -5.16 -8.81
N ILE A 27 9.00 -5.07 -8.89
CA ILE A 27 8.14 -5.99 -9.64
C ILE A 27 7.81 -5.41 -11.02
N LEU A 28 7.43 -4.14 -11.07
CA LEU A 28 6.92 -3.48 -12.28
C LEU A 28 8.03 -2.90 -13.14
N ASN A 29 9.17 -2.53 -12.56
CA ASN A 29 10.27 -1.81 -13.21
C ASN A 29 9.81 -0.58 -14.01
N ASN A 30 8.76 0.09 -13.54
CA ASN A 30 8.15 1.25 -14.16
C ASN A 30 7.73 2.23 -13.06
N VAL A 31 8.15 3.50 -13.17
CA VAL A 31 7.94 4.52 -12.13
C VAL A 31 6.45 4.83 -11.97
N GLU A 32 5.79 5.26 -13.04
CA GLU A 32 4.38 5.67 -13.03
C GLU A 32 3.47 4.56 -12.47
N GLN A 33 3.62 3.33 -12.97
CA GLN A 33 2.81 2.22 -12.47
C GLN A 33 3.12 1.83 -11.03
N SER A 34 4.33 2.12 -10.55
CA SER A 34 4.69 1.87 -9.14
C SER A 34 4.06 2.91 -8.23
N GLU A 35 4.02 4.17 -8.63
CA GLU A 35 3.31 5.24 -7.94
C GLU A 35 1.80 4.95 -7.90
N ASP A 36 1.22 4.58 -9.04
CA ASP A 36 -0.19 4.17 -9.14
C ASP A 36 -0.50 2.96 -8.22
N ALA A 37 0.39 1.96 -8.19
CA ALA A 37 0.21 0.79 -7.33
C ALA A 37 0.22 1.15 -5.84
N VAL A 38 1.05 2.12 -5.43
CA VAL A 38 1.09 2.64 -4.05
C VAL A 38 -0.22 3.35 -3.73
N HIS A 39 -0.70 4.22 -4.63
CA HIS A 39 -1.96 4.92 -4.48
C HIS A 39 -3.15 3.95 -4.33
N ASP A 40 -3.26 2.98 -5.25
CA ASP A 40 -4.28 1.93 -5.23
C ASP A 40 -4.23 1.10 -3.93
N ALA A 41 -3.02 0.84 -3.42
CA ALA A 41 -2.86 0.10 -2.18
C ALA A 41 -3.39 0.89 -0.98
N PHE A 42 -3.15 2.20 -0.90
CA PHE A 42 -3.72 3.02 0.16
C PHE A 42 -5.25 3.10 0.07
N ILE A 43 -5.81 3.26 -1.13
CA ILE A 43 -7.27 3.19 -1.33
C ILE A 43 -7.84 1.87 -0.79
N LYS A 44 -7.19 0.73 -1.09
CA LYS A 44 -7.60 -0.58 -0.56
C LYS A 44 -7.44 -0.71 0.95
N LEU A 45 -6.52 0.03 1.57
CA LEU A 45 -6.26 -0.03 3.01
C LEU A 45 -7.23 0.82 3.84
N ILE A 46 -7.82 1.88 3.28
CA ILE A 46 -8.81 2.76 3.94
C ILE A 46 -9.89 1.97 4.71
N PRO A 47 -10.63 1.01 4.10
CA PRO A 47 -11.67 0.27 4.81
C PRO A 47 -11.14 -0.62 5.95
N HIS A 48 -9.83 -0.87 6.00
CA HIS A 48 -9.18 -1.67 7.03
C HIS A 48 -8.48 -0.84 8.12
N LEU A 49 -8.44 0.50 8.00
CA LEU A 49 -7.77 1.38 8.97
C LEU A 49 -8.36 1.28 10.38
N SER A 50 -9.67 1.06 10.50
CA SER A 50 -10.33 0.87 11.81
C SER A 50 -9.86 -0.39 12.54
N ALA A 51 -9.34 -1.38 11.82
CA ALA A 51 -8.80 -2.62 12.40
C ALA A 51 -7.29 -2.53 12.70
N ILE A 52 -6.63 -1.46 12.26
CA ILE A 52 -5.21 -1.21 12.54
C ILE A 52 -5.11 -0.52 13.90
N GLN A 53 -4.67 -1.27 14.90
CA GLN A 53 -4.44 -0.75 16.27
C GLN A 53 -3.09 -0.04 16.40
N LYS A 54 -2.05 -0.50 15.68
CA LYS A 54 -0.70 0.07 15.72
C LYS A 54 -0.04 -0.01 14.34
N ILE A 55 0.44 1.14 13.83
CA ILE A 55 1.09 1.29 12.52
C ILE A 55 2.29 0.36 12.36
N GLU A 56 3.14 0.27 13.39
CA GLU A 56 4.38 -0.52 13.37
C GLU A 56 4.18 -2.01 13.67
N SER A 57 2.94 -2.45 13.93
CA SER A 57 2.70 -3.84 14.29
C SER A 57 3.07 -4.78 13.14
N ILE A 58 3.52 -5.99 13.50
CA ILE A 58 3.81 -7.05 12.52
C ILE A 58 2.58 -7.34 11.65
N LYS A 59 1.37 -7.24 12.23
CA LYS A 59 0.10 -7.44 11.52
C LYS A 59 -0.11 -6.37 10.45
N THR A 60 0.08 -5.09 10.79
CA THR A 60 -0.04 -3.97 9.85
C THR A 60 1.00 -4.08 8.74
N LYS A 61 2.26 -4.33 9.10
CA LYS A 61 3.33 -4.55 8.12
C LYS A 61 3.02 -5.67 7.14
N ARG A 62 2.48 -6.80 7.63
CA ARG A 62 2.06 -7.93 6.79
C ARG A 62 0.93 -7.54 5.85
N LEU A 63 -0.10 -6.85 6.36
CA LEU A 63 -1.23 -6.37 5.56
C LEU A 63 -0.75 -5.45 4.44
N VAL A 64 0.05 -4.42 4.77
CA VAL A 64 0.59 -3.46 3.80
C VAL A 64 1.41 -4.16 2.72
N VAL A 65 2.37 -5.01 3.11
CA VAL A 65 3.23 -5.73 2.17
C VAL A 65 2.43 -6.69 1.28
N TYR A 66 1.42 -7.36 1.85
CA TYR A 66 0.52 -8.24 1.08
C TYR A 66 -0.26 -7.44 0.03
N THR A 67 -0.86 -6.32 0.42
CA THR A 67 -1.65 -5.46 -0.46
C THR A 67 -0.84 -4.95 -1.64
N ILE A 68 0.34 -4.35 -1.40
CA ILE A 68 1.16 -3.79 -2.48
C ILE A 68 1.69 -4.87 -3.43
N LYS A 69 2.11 -6.03 -2.91
CA LYS A 69 2.59 -7.14 -3.75
C LYS A 69 1.49 -7.66 -4.67
N ASN A 70 0.27 -7.83 -4.16
CA ASN A 70 -0.83 -8.31 -4.98
C ASN A 70 -1.16 -7.34 -6.12
N ILE A 71 -1.27 -6.04 -5.83
CA ILE A 71 -1.52 -5.02 -6.85
C ILE A 71 -0.41 -5.01 -7.91
N ALA A 72 0.86 -4.98 -7.48
CA ALA A 72 1.98 -4.94 -8.41
C ALA A 72 2.07 -6.21 -9.28
N ILE A 73 1.81 -7.39 -8.71
CA ILE A 73 1.78 -8.66 -9.47
C ILE A 73 0.64 -8.66 -10.49
N ASP A 74 -0.55 -8.17 -10.12
CA ASP A 74 -1.68 -8.12 -11.03
C ASP A 74 -1.49 -7.12 -12.17
N LEU A 75 -0.89 -5.96 -11.89
CA LEU A 75 -0.44 -5.00 -12.93
C LEU A 75 0.61 -5.63 -13.85
N TYR A 76 1.65 -6.25 -13.29
CA TYR A 76 2.68 -6.93 -14.07
C TYR A 76 2.09 -8.00 -15.00
N ARG A 77 1.13 -8.79 -14.52
CA ARG A 77 0.42 -9.79 -15.33
C ARG A 77 -0.39 -9.15 -16.46
N ARG A 78 -1.03 -7.99 -16.22
CA ARG A 78 -1.81 -7.25 -17.22
C ARG A 78 -0.91 -6.68 -18.32
N ASN A 79 0.27 -6.16 -17.98
CA ASN A 79 1.23 -5.62 -18.96
C ASN A 79 1.80 -6.66 -19.93
N ARG A 80 1.68 -7.95 -19.59
CA ARG A 80 2.21 -9.07 -20.40
C ARG A 80 1.15 -9.78 -21.23
N LYS A 81 -0.10 -9.31 -21.18
CA LYS A 81 -1.16 -9.74 -22.09
C LYS A 81 -1.18 -8.82 -23.29
#